data_AF-A0A8J6BUU8-F1
#
_entry.id   AF-A0A8J6BUU8-F1
#
_cell.length_a   1.000
_cell.length_b   1.000
_cell.length_c   1.000
_cell.angle_alpha   90.00
_cell.angle_beta   90.00
_cell.angle_gamma   90.00
#
_symmetry.space_group_name_H-M   'P 1'
#
loop_
_entity.id
_entity.type
_entity.pdbx_description
1 polymer ?
#
loop_
_entity_poly.entity_id
_entity_poly.type
_entity_poly.pdbx_seq_one_letter_code
_entity_poly.pdbx_strand_id
1 'polypeptide(L)'
;MENSDYMFKIRVIKDQFMGLNDNAELVAVTKSPAQSWIFQIIRNKDNIDQIKIKASSNGKLLQVMPDGSVKANGESGGSWSNSDPTIFTIHIDKNKQMDGDRQLCSFYGAEQAIKILQVFAWWITRDNGPPSCHPPNYPGYQAVLDRAFDWADKYNLRVIIDLHAAPGSQNGQAHGGSRDGTVRWGDAKINETVQVIKALADRYASRKSLLAIELLNEPWAPQVGLDTLKKYYRAGYISVKERVHNPDVYVIMSNRLNTRDPTELVDFASTFHHCVIDVHYYNLYDSSSSFNTVEKNINFVKTTRASQLKSLMRANGARVFVGEWTTEWKVENTKDEDRKRFADVQMDIYGQASFGWAYWTYKNHYASWSMKDLIENGIISVPQN
;
A
#
# COMPACT_ATOMS: atom_id res chain seq x y z
N MET A 1 22.06 -14.95 27.25
CA MET A 1 22.57 -13.97 26.27
C MET A 1 21.38 -13.20 25.76
N GLU A 2 21.34 -11.89 26.01
CA GLU A 2 20.17 -11.02 25.79
C GLU A 2 20.13 -10.54 24.34
N ASN A 3 19.12 -10.98 23.59
CA ASN A 3 18.82 -10.51 22.23
C ASN A 3 18.57 -9.00 22.25
N SER A 4 19.51 -8.21 21.72
CA SER A 4 19.42 -6.74 21.72
C SER A 4 19.77 -6.14 20.35
N ASP A 5 19.19 -6.69 19.29
CA ASP A 5 19.61 -6.39 17.90
C ASP A 5 18.89 -5.21 17.22
N TYR A 6 18.24 -4.31 17.96
CA TYR A 6 17.54 -3.19 17.32
C TYR A 6 18.02 -1.82 17.81
N MET A 7 18.81 -1.18 16.95
CA MET A 7 19.29 0.19 17.04
C MET A 7 18.41 1.09 16.18
N PHE A 8 17.92 2.19 16.74
CA PHE A 8 16.91 3.06 16.13
C PHE A 8 17.36 4.51 16.07
N LYS A 9 16.98 5.20 14.99
CA LYS A 9 16.94 6.66 14.93
C LYS A 9 15.48 7.07 15.05
N ILE A 10 15.15 7.90 16.04
CA ILE A 10 13.77 8.29 16.33
C ILE A 10 13.49 9.64 15.67
N ARG A 11 12.41 9.72 14.88
CA ARG A 11 11.96 10.97 14.23
C ARG A 11 10.73 11.51 14.94
N VAL A 12 10.66 12.83 15.09
CA VAL A 12 9.55 13.58 15.68
C VAL A 12 8.80 14.42 14.65
N ILE A 13 7.73 15.07 15.10
CA ILE A 13 6.93 16.02 14.34
C ILE A 13 7.84 17.07 13.67
N LYS A 14 7.46 17.54 12.47
CA LYS A 14 8.25 18.46 11.60
C LYS A 14 9.50 17.86 10.95
N ASP A 15 9.55 16.53 10.83
CA ASP A 15 10.60 15.77 10.15
C ASP A 15 12.00 15.84 10.79
N GLN A 16 12.09 16.20 12.07
CA GLN A 16 13.37 16.24 12.78
C GLN A 16 13.69 14.92 13.47
N PHE A 17 14.95 14.55 13.54
CA PHE A 17 15.45 13.44 14.34
C PHE A 17 15.68 13.90 15.79
N MET A 18 15.31 13.04 16.73
CA MET A 18 15.70 13.19 18.12
C MET A 18 17.20 13.04 18.27
N GLY A 19 17.79 13.81 19.17
CA GLY A 19 19.17 13.70 19.61
C GLY A 19 19.31 14.19 21.04
N LEU A 20 20.55 14.26 21.52
CA LEU A 20 20.86 14.82 22.84
C LEU A 20 21.56 16.16 22.68
N ASN A 21 21.19 17.13 23.52
CA ASN A 21 21.98 18.36 23.70
C ASN A 21 23.15 18.11 24.67
N ASP A 22 23.95 19.14 24.94
CA ASP A 22 25.13 19.06 25.81
C ASP A 22 24.80 18.66 27.26
N ASN A 23 23.54 18.83 27.69
CA ASN A 23 23.04 18.42 29.01
C ASN A 23 22.43 17.00 29.02
N ALA A 24 22.66 16.23 27.95
CA ALA A 24 22.06 14.91 27.73
C ALA A 24 20.52 14.91 27.71
N GLU A 25 19.89 16.04 27.40
CA GLU A 25 18.44 16.17 27.28
C GLU A 25 17.99 15.84 25.85
N LEU A 26 16.87 15.14 25.75
CA LEU A 26 16.28 14.72 24.48
C LEU A 26 15.67 15.92 23.75
N VAL A 27 16.18 16.22 22.56
CA VAL A 27 15.79 17.38 21.75
C VAL A 27 15.58 17.01 20.28
N ALA A 28 14.80 17.81 19.54
CA ALA A 28 14.64 17.69 18.10
C ALA A 28 15.75 18.45 17.37
N VAL A 29 16.67 17.76 16.69
CA VAL A 29 17.94 18.36 16.26
C VAL A 29 17.98 18.75 14.79
N THR A 30 17.74 17.81 13.87
CA THR A 30 17.85 18.10 12.43
C THR A 30 16.99 17.20 11.57
N LYS A 31 16.75 17.59 10.32
CA LYS A 31 15.99 16.81 9.34
C LYS A 31 16.79 15.67 8.69
N SER A 32 18.11 15.63 8.94
CA SER A 32 19.01 14.59 8.40
C SER A 32 19.47 13.61 9.50
N PRO A 33 19.60 12.31 9.20
CA PRO A 33 19.91 11.31 10.21
C PRO A 33 21.41 11.28 10.58
N ALA A 34 21.81 11.83 11.74
CA ALA A 34 23.20 11.71 12.24
C ALA A 34 23.49 10.34 12.88
N GLN A 35 24.75 9.95 12.95
CA GLN A 35 25.19 8.67 13.55
C GLN A 35 25.28 8.73 15.09
N SER A 36 25.39 9.92 15.66
CA SER A 36 25.47 10.17 17.11
C SER A 36 24.13 10.09 17.85
N TRP A 37 23.01 9.88 17.14
CA TRP A 37 21.66 9.84 17.74
C TRP A 37 20.96 8.50 17.48
N ILE A 38 21.68 7.44 17.82
CA ILE A 38 21.16 6.08 17.81
C ILE A 38 20.72 5.71 19.23
N PHE A 39 19.57 5.06 19.32
CA PHE A 39 18.96 4.59 20.56
C PHE A 39 18.70 3.10 20.47
N GLN A 40 18.99 2.37 21.53
CA GLN A 40 18.68 0.95 21.66
C GLN A 40 17.38 0.80 22.46
N ILE A 41 16.42 0.04 21.93
CA ILE A 41 15.20 -0.28 22.68
C ILE A 41 15.38 -1.63 23.37
N ILE A 42 15.27 -1.61 24.69
CA ILE A 42 15.32 -2.78 25.56
C ILE A 42 13.88 -3.08 25.97
N ARG A 43 13.39 -4.29 25.70
CA ARG A 43 12.01 -4.69 26.00
C ARG A 43 11.94 -5.50 27.29
N ASN A 44 10.88 -5.28 28.08
CA ASN A 44 10.56 -6.18 29.17
C ASN A 44 10.02 -7.50 28.60
N LYS A 45 10.58 -8.63 29.06
CA LYS A 45 10.16 -9.98 28.63
C LYS A 45 8.83 -10.40 29.24
N ASP A 46 8.50 -9.87 30.41
CA ASP A 46 7.31 -10.24 31.18
C ASP A 46 6.12 -9.32 30.89
N ASN A 47 6.37 -8.10 30.38
CA ASN A 47 5.36 -7.15 29.98
C ASN A 47 5.75 -6.42 28.69
N ILE A 48 5.14 -6.82 27.57
CA ILE A 48 5.51 -6.35 26.23
C ILE A 48 5.29 -4.85 25.99
N ASP A 49 4.45 -4.20 26.80
CA ASP A 49 4.14 -2.77 26.70
C ASP A 49 5.20 -1.90 27.38
N GLN A 50 6.14 -2.50 28.13
CA GLN A 50 7.19 -1.78 28.84
C GLN A 50 8.52 -1.85 28.09
N ILE A 51 9.13 -0.67 27.91
CA ILE A 51 10.45 -0.54 27.29
C ILE A 51 11.37 0.37 28.11
N LYS A 52 12.67 0.18 27.93
CA LYS A 52 13.75 1.09 28.29
C LYS A 52 14.45 1.54 27.01
N ILE A 53 14.87 2.80 26.94
CA ILE A 53 15.55 3.36 25.76
C ILE A 53 16.96 3.77 26.17
N LYS A 54 17.99 3.19 25.56
CA LYS A 54 19.40 3.48 25.86
C LYS A 54 20.01 4.35 24.77
N ALA A 55 20.56 5.50 25.12
CA ALA A 55 21.30 6.33 24.17
C ALA A 55 22.67 5.72 23.87
N SER A 56 22.99 5.52 22.58
CA SER A 56 24.29 4.94 22.18
C SER A 56 25.46 5.90 22.39
N SER A 57 25.20 7.21 22.44
CA SER A 57 26.23 8.25 22.57
C SER A 57 26.92 8.26 23.94
N ASN A 58 26.20 7.95 25.01
CA ASN A 58 26.72 7.93 26.37
C ASN A 58 26.43 6.64 27.15
N GLY A 59 25.71 5.69 26.54
CA GLY A 59 25.38 4.40 27.13
C GLY A 59 24.34 4.44 28.26
N LYS A 60 23.70 5.59 28.51
CA LYS A 60 22.72 5.76 29.59
C LYS A 60 21.28 5.55 29.11
N LEU A 61 20.39 5.21 30.03
CA LEU A 61 18.96 5.12 29.78
C LEU A 61 18.34 6.51 29.74
N LEU A 62 17.34 6.69 28.88
CA LEU A 62 16.42 7.81 28.97
C LEU A 62 15.61 7.66 30.26
N GLN A 63 15.43 8.76 30.98
CA GLN A 63 14.52 8.84 32.12
C GLN A 63 13.74 10.14 32.12
N VAL A 64 12.51 10.08 32.62
CA VAL A 64 11.67 11.26 32.86
C VAL A 64 12.14 11.95 34.14
N MET A 65 12.44 13.23 34.05
CA MET A 65 12.88 14.06 35.16
C MET A 65 11.67 14.71 35.87
N PRO A 66 11.81 15.17 37.12
CA PRO A 66 10.71 15.83 37.85
C PRO A 66 10.14 17.09 37.18
N ASP A 67 10.92 17.74 36.32
CA ASP A 67 10.52 18.91 35.53
C ASP A 67 9.78 18.56 34.22
N GLY A 68 9.58 17.26 33.95
CA GLY A 68 8.96 16.75 32.73
C GLY A 68 9.90 16.60 31.53
N SER A 69 11.18 17.01 31.66
CA SER A 69 12.19 16.75 30.64
C SER A 69 12.56 15.26 30.58
N VAL A 70 13.11 14.82 29.45
CA VAL A 70 13.64 13.46 29.30
C VAL A 70 15.15 13.54 29.09
N LYS A 71 15.93 12.88 29.95
CA LYS A 71 17.41 12.92 29.91
C LYS A 71 18.02 11.53 29.81
N ALA A 72 19.13 11.43 29.10
CA ALA A 72 19.94 10.21 28.98
C ALA A 72 20.97 10.14 30.11
N ASN A 73 20.51 9.97 31.36
CA ASN A 73 21.36 9.86 32.54
C ASN A 73 20.90 8.75 33.51
N GLY A 74 19.97 7.89 33.08
CA GLY A 74 19.56 6.70 33.84
C GLY A 74 20.63 5.60 33.78
N GLU A 75 20.80 4.88 34.88
CA GLU A 75 21.76 3.77 34.98
C GLU A 75 21.21 2.46 34.42
N SER A 76 22.09 1.64 33.84
CA SER A 76 21.75 0.30 33.38
C SER A 76 21.69 -0.67 34.57
N GLY A 77 20.50 -0.79 35.17
CA GLY A 77 20.24 -1.72 36.27
C GLY A 77 19.07 -1.24 37.11
N GLY A 78 17.97 -1.98 37.11
CA GLY A 78 16.76 -1.61 37.83
C GLY A 78 15.60 -2.54 37.51
N SER A 79 14.76 -2.81 38.51
CA SER A 79 13.54 -3.62 38.36
C SER A 79 12.57 -2.97 37.36
N TRP A 80 11.70 -3.76 36.72
CA TRP A 80 10.64 -3.26 35.84
C TRP A 80 9.44 -2.69 36.61
N SER A 81 9.71 -1.90 37.65
CA SER A 81 8.70 -1.30 38.53
C SER A 81 8.05 -0.08 37.90
N ASN A 82 6.74 0.11 38.08
CA ASN A 82 6.03 1.32 37.64
C ASN A 82 6.58 2.64 38.26
N SER A 83 7.43 2.54 39.29
CA SER A 83 8.11 3.68 39.91
C SER A 83 9.48 4.02 39.30
N ASP A 84 9.98 3.22 38.36
CA ASP A 84 11.28 3.45 37.71
C ASP A 84 11.10 4.48 36.57
N PRO A 85 11.72 5.67 36.69
CA PRO A 85 11.56 6.75 35.70
C PRO A 85 12.22 6.44 34.35
N THR A 86 12.96 5.35 34.24
CA THR A 86 13.56 4.87 32.97
C THR A 86 12.61 4.02 32.13
N ILE A 87 11.43 3.67 32.67
CA ILE A 87 10.45 2.82 31.98
C ILE A 87 9.44 3.68 31.24
N PHE A 88 9.29 3.39 29.96
CA PHE A 88 8.26 3.98 29.12
C PHE A 88 7.24 2.91 28.76
N THR A 89 5.96 3.26 28.86
CA THR A 89 4.88 2.45 28.32
C THR A 89 4.69 2.80 26.86
N ILE A 90 4.71 1.80 25.99
CA ILE A 90 4.34 1.95 24.59
C ILE A 90 3.05 1.18 24.34
N HIS A 91 2.10 1.81 23.66
CA HIS A 91 0.93 1.10 23.15
C HIS A 91 1.31 0.36 21.88
N ILE A 92 1.35 -0.96 22.01
CA ILE A 92 1.46 -1.88 20.88
C ILE A 92 0.04 -2.38 20.62
N ASP A 93 -0.41 -2.37 19.36
CA ASP A 93 -1.75 -2.82 19.05
C ASP A 93 -1.96 -4.29 19.48
N LYS A 94 -3.21 -4.74 19.52
CA LYS A 94 -3.57 -6.13 19.87
C LYS A 94 -2.91 -7.20 18.99
N ASN A 95 -2.28 -6.81 17.88
CA ASN A 95 -1.55 -7.67 16.95
C ASN A 95 -0.03 -7.62 17.18
N LYS A 96 0.45 -7.01 18.28
CA LYS A 96 1.87 -6.85 18.63
C LYS A 96 2.65 -5.96 17.64
N GLN A 97 2.00 -5.02 16.95
CA GLN A 97 2.65 -4.05 16.07
C GLN A 97 2.74 -2.65 16.71
N MET A 98 3.92 -2.03 16.57
CA MET A 98 4.10 -0.61 16.89
C MET A 98 3.64 0.20 15.68
N ASP A 99 2.48 0.87 15.76
CA ASP A 99 1.94 1.74 14.69
C ASP A 99 2.57 3.15 14.68
N GLY A 100 3.90 3.18 14.71
CA GLY A 100 4.68 4.35 14.31
C GLY A 100 5.54 3.95 13.13
N ASP A 101 5.23 4.47 11.94
CA ASP A 101 5.99 4.36 10.69
C ASP A 101 7.36 3.66 10.82
N ARG A 102 7.40 2.37 10.47
CA ARG A 102 8.63 1.77 9.93
C ARG A 102 8.99 2.53 8.66
N GLN A 103 9.93 3.48 8.76
CA GLN A 103 10.63 4.04 7.61
C GLN A 103 11.18 2.86 6.79
N LEU A 104 10.59 2.62 5.62
CA LEU A 104 10.68 1.43 4.77
C LEU A 104 12.09 0.86 4.50
N CYS A 105 13.18 1.57 4.80
CA CYS A 105 14.53 1.24 4.33
C CYS A 105 15.61 1.04 5.39
N SER A 106 15.37 1.18 6.70
CA SER A 106 16.51 1.22 7.65
C SER A 106 17.13 -0.14 8.01
N PHE A 107 16.48 -1.28 7.68
CA PHE A 107 16.94 -2.63 8.07
C PHE A 107 17.34 -3.56 6.93
N TYR A 108 16.70 -3.46 5.76
CA TYR A 108 16.56 -4.64 4.90
C TYR A 108 17.69 -4.90 3.93
N GLY A 109 18.56 -3.93 3.69
CA GLY A 109 19.46 -4.05 2.56
C GLY A 109 18.70 -4.15 1.22
N ALA A 110 19.45 -4.00 0.14
CA ALA A 110 18.89 -3.52 -1.12
C ALA A 110 18.03 -4.54 -1.87
N GLU A 111 18.35 -5.83 -1.90
CA GLU A 111 17.75 -6.77 -2.88
C GLU A 111 16.24 -7.03 -2.67
N GLN A 112 15.79 -6.97 -1.42
CA GLN A 112 14.42 -7.31 -1.04
C GLN A 112 13.47 -6.10 -1.07
N ALA A 113 13.97 -4.90 -0.76
CA ALA A 113 13.21 -3.66 -0.93
C ALA A 113 12.90 -3.37 -2.42
N ILE A 114 13.74 -3.88 -3.32
CA ILE A 114 13.62 -3.75 -4.79
C ILE A 114 12.45 -4.56 -5.39
N LYS A 115 11.94 -5.61 -4.73
CA LYS A 115 10.70 -6.29 -5.15
C LYS A 115 9.43 -5.58 -4.71
N ILE A 116 9.51 -4.79 -3.64
CA ILE A 116 8.36 -4.42 -2.81
C ILE A 116 7.71 -3.10 -3.26
N LEU A 117 8.28 -2.38 -4.23
CA LEU A 117 7.62 -1.22 -4.86
C LEU A 117 7.12 -1.53 -6.28
N GLN A 118 6.50 -2.70 -6.48
CA GLN A 118 5.85 -3.08 -7.75
C GLN A 118 4.44 -2.47 -7.95
N VAL A 119 4.18 -1.28 -7.42
CA VAL A 119 2.92 -0.54 -7.65
C VAL A 119 3.24 0.96 -7.76
N PHE A 120 2.76 1.62 -8.82
CA PHE A 120 3.35 2.89 -9.28
C PHE A 120 2.89 4.07 -8.44
N ALA A 121 3.84 4.86 -7.93
CA ALA A 121 3.55 6.02 -7.10
C ALA A 121 3.95 7.33 -7.79
N TRP A 122 3.25 8.42 -7.48
CA TRP A 122 3.36 9.71 -8.19
C TRP A 122 4.78 10.30 -8.30
N TRP A 123 5.69 9.96 -7.38
CA TRP A 123 7.07 10.46 -7.40
C TRP A 123 7.94 9.85 -8.52
N ILE A 124 7.45 8.87 -9.28
CA ILE A 124 8.15 8.25 -10.42
C ILE A 124 8.40 9.23 -11.58
N THR A 125 7.60 10.29 -11.73
CA THR A 125 7.66 11.22 -12.87
C THR A 125 8.65 12.37 -12.69
N ARG A 126 9.43 12.40 -11.61
CA ARG A 126 10.40 13.47 -11.35
C ARG A 126 11.77 13.14 -11.97
N ASP A 127 12.28 14.04 -12.81
CA ASP A 127 13.54 13.88 -13.56
C ASP A 127 14.83 14.11 -12.73
N ASN A 128 14.72 14.38 -11.43
CA ASN A 128 15.85 14.85 -10.59
C ASN A 128 16.79 13.72 -10.12
N GLY A 129 17.00 12.70 -10.95
CA GLY A 129 17.69 11.48 -10.55
C GLY A 129 16.93 10.72 -9.46
N PRO A 130 17.41 9.53 -9.08
CA PRO A 130 16.83 8.88 -7.93
C PRO A 130 17.05 9.79 -6.69
N PRO A 131 16.14 9.80 -5.69
CA PRO A 131 16.37 10.49 -4.43
C PRO A 131 17.81 10.26 -3.92
N SER A 132 18.42 11.24 -3.23
CA SER A 132 19.83 11.20 -2.79
C SER A 132 20.23 9.98 -1.93
N CYS A 133 19.28 9.12 -1.59
CA CYS A 133 19.44 7.87 -0.86
C CYS A 133 19.55 6.60 -1.74
N HIS A 134 19.61 6.71 -3.07
CA HIS A 134 19.82 5.57 -3.96
C HIS A 134 21.29 5.43 -4.40
N PRO A 135 21.79 4.20 -4.65
CA PRO A 135 23.09 3.98 -5.27
C PRO A 135 23.23 4.74 -6.60
N PRO A 136 24.42 5.25 -6.97
CA PRO A 136 24.63 6.00 -8.22
C PRO A 136 24.19 5.26 -9.50
N ASN A 137 24.08 3.93 -9.43
CA ASN A 137 23.76 3.04 -10.54
C ASN A 137 22.38 2.34 -10.40
N TYR A 138 21.55 2.74 -9.43
CA TYR A 138 20.21 2.18 -9.31
C TYR A 138 19.34 2.69 -10.46
N PRO A 139 18.75 1.82 -11.30
CA PRO A 139 17.83 2.28 -12.32
C PRO A 139 16.67 2.99 -11.63
N GLY A 140 16.43 4.25 -11.98
CA GLY A 140 15.27 4.99 -11.47
C GLY A 140 13.99 4.19 -11.68
N TYR A 141 12.96 4.44 -10.88
CA TYR A 141 11.68 3.70 -10.96
C TYR A 141 11.10 3.64 -12.39
N GLN A 142 11.31 4.70 -13.19
CA GLN A 142 10.98 4.72 -14.62
C GLN A 142 11.67 3.60 -15.40
N ALA A 143 12.97 3.37 -15.21
CA ALA A 143 13.72 2.32 -15.89
C ALA A 143 13.30 0.90 -15.44
N VAL A 144 12.74 0.73 -14.25
CA VAL A 144 12.13 -0.55 -13.83
C VAL A 144 10.85 -0.79 -14.62
N LEU A 145 9.99 0.22 -14.74
CA LEU A 145 8.76 0.12 -15.53
C LEU A 145 9.06 -0.04 -17.03
N ASP A 146 10.05 0.65 -17.57
CA ASP A 146 10.49 0.46 -18.96
C ASP A 146 10.86 -1.00 -19.22
N ARG A 147 11.62 -1.63 -18.32
CA ARG A 147 11.96 -3.07 -18.42
C ARG A 147 10.74 -3.99 -18.33
N ALA A 148 9.75 -3.63 -17.52
CA ALA A 148 8.49 -4.39 -17.47
C ALA A 148 7.76 -4.34 -18.81
N PHE A 149 7.74 -3.18 -19.48
CA PHE A 149 7.23 -3.07 -20.85
C PHE A 149 8.08 -3.85 -21.87
N ASP A 150 9.42 -3.85 -21.75
CA ASP A 150 10.28 -4.66 -22.63
C ASP A 150 9.99 -6.16 -22.50
N TRP A 151 9.79 -6.64 -21.27
CA TRP A 151 9.37 -8.02 -21.04
C TRP A 151 7.96 -8.28 -21.55
N ALA A 152 7.04 -7.34 -21.36
CA ALA A 152 5.69 -7.49 -21.87
C ALA A 152 5.66 -7.58 -23.40
N ASP A 153 6.41 -6.72 -24.10
CA ASP A 153 6.58 -6.79 -25.55
C ASP A 153 7.20 -8.14 -25.97
N LYS A 154 8.22 -8.62 -25.24
CA LYS A 154 8.92 -9.88 -25.54
C LYS A 154 8.04 -11.12 -25.35
N TYR A 155 7.23 -11.15 -24.29
CA TYR A 155 6.44 -12.31 -23.89
C TYR A 155 4.96 -12.19 -24.26
N ASN A 156 4.61 -11.21 -25.11
CA ASN A 156 3.25 -10.92 -25.54
C ASN A 156 2.27 -10.72 -24.36
N LEU A 157 2.75 -10.04 -23.32
CA LEU A 157 1.93 -9.59 -22.20
C LEU A 157 1.46 -8.17 -22.45
N ARG A 158 0.40 -7.81 -21.73
CA ARG A 158 -0.20 -6.48 -21.75
C ARG A 158 -0.06 -5.86 -20.37
N VAL A 159 0.17 -4.54 -20.32
CA VAL A 159 0.49 -3.81 -19.08
C VAL A 159 -0.60 -2.79 -18.77
N ILE A 160 -1.09 -2.83 -17.53
CA ILE A 160 -1.88 -1.77 -16.91
C ILE A 160 -0.94 -0.94 -16.04
N ILE A 161 -0.90 0.37 -16.24
CA ILE A 161 -0.18 1.28 -15.34
C ILE A 161 -1.18 1.83 -14.33
N ASP A 162 -1.02 1.51 -13.05
CA ASP A 162 -1.85 2.03 -11.96
C ASP A 162 -1.15 3.10 -11.12
N LEU A 163 -1.75 4.29 -11.04
CA LEU A 163 -1.33 5.31 -10.08
C LEU A 163 -1.84 4.96 -8.67
N HIS A 164 -1.00 4.21 -7.96
CA HIS A 164 -1.34 3.62 -6.68
C HIS A 164 -1.28 4.59 -5.48
N ALA A 165 -0.47 5.64 -5.60
CA ALA A 165 -0.33 6.67 -4.58
C ALA A 165 -0.35 8.06 -5.21
N ALA A 166 -1.24 8.92 -4.72
CA ALA A 166 -1.35 10.31 -5.16
C ALA A 166 -0.83 11.32 -4.12
N PRO A 167 -0.45 12.54 -4.55
CA PRO A 167 -0.03 13.60 -3.64
C PRO A 167 -1.07 13.88 -2.56
N GLY A 168 -0.66 13.78 -1.28
CA GLY A 168 -1.55 13.98 -0.14
C GLY A 168 -2.32 12.75 0.32
N SER A 169 -2.14 11.59 -0.32
CA SER A 169 -2.86 10.34 -0.06
C SER A 169 -4.37 10.43 -0.26
N GLN A 170 -4.87 9.53 -1.11
CA GLN A 170 -6.28 9.39 -1.45
C GLN A 170 -7.07 8.50 -0.48
N ASN A 171 -6.38 7.78 0.41
CA ASN A 171 -7.03 6.80 1.29
C ASN A 171 -6.47 6.69 2.70
N GLY A 172 -5.38 7.41 3.02
CA GLY A 172 -4.80 7.38 4.34
C GLY A 172 -4.07 6.08 4.66
N GLN A 173 -4.04 5.12 3.73
CA GLN A 173 -3.41 3.82 3.92
C GLN A 173 -1.94 3.84 3.51
N ALA A 174 -1.15 2.92 4.08
CA ALA A 174 0.27 2.81 3.81
C ALA A 174 0.57 2.50 2.33
N HIS A 175 -0.26 1.68 1.67
CA HIS A 175 -0.11 1.38 0.25
C HIS A 175 -0.40 2.60 -0.65
N GLY A 176 -1.27 3.52 -0.21
CA GLY A 176 -1.47 4.84 -0.82
C GLY A 176 -0.38 5.88 -0.46
N GLY A 177 0.72 5.45 0.16
CA GLY A 177 1.84 6.31 0.56
C GLY A 177 1.58 7.21 1.77
N SER A 178 0.47 6.99 2.49
CA SER A 178 0.20 7.70 3.74
C SER A 178 1.10 7.22 4.86
N ARG A 179 1.48 8.15 5.73
CA ARG A 179 2.38 7.94 6.87
C ARG A 179 1.70 8.15 8.23
N ASP A 180 0.55 8.81 8.21
CA ASP A 180 -0.13 9.30 9.41
C ASP A 180 -1.63 9.00 9.39
N GLY A 181 -2.09 8.13 8.48
CA GLY A 181 -3.50 7.78 8.36
C GLY A 181 -4.36 8.85 7.67
N THR A 182 -3.79 9.99 7.27
CA THR A 182 -4.59 11.11 6.78
C THR A 182 -4.85 11.06 5.28
N VAL A 183 -6.05 11.47 4.90
CA VAL A 183 -6.44 11.72 3.50
C VAL A 183 -6.39 13.23 3.27
N ARG A 184 -5.45 13.70 2.47
CA ARG A 184 -5.29 15.11 2.08
C ARG A 184 -5.42 15.34 0.58
N TRP A 185 -5.61 14.28 -0.21
CA TRP A 185 -5.93 14.39 -1.62
C TRP A 185 -7.34 14.94 -1.82
N GLY A 186 -7.51 15.84 -2.78
CA GLY A 186 -8.78 16.50 -3.10
C GLY A 186 -8.63 17.54 -4.21
N ASP A 187 -9.57 18.48 -4.33
CA ASP A 187 -9.61 19.47 -5.43
C ASP A 187 -8.26 20.20 -5.64
N ALA A 188 -7.58 20.58 -4.55
CA ALA A 188 -6.28 21.27 -4.61
C ALA A 188 -5.12 20.41 -5.17
N LYS A 189 -5.29 19.08 -5.24
CA LYS A 189 -4.29 18.12 -5.71
C LYS A 189 -4.61 17.52 -7.08
N ILE A 190 -5.77 17.85 -7.66
CA ILE A 190 -6.18 17.35 -8.99
C ILE A 190 -5.14 17.69 -10.05
N ASN A 191 -4.74 18.96 -10.18
CA ASN A 191 -3.79 19.38 -11.22
C ASN A 191 -2.45 18.66 -11.10
N GLU A 192 -1.91 18.56 -9.87
CA GLU A 192 -0.66 17.85 -9.59
C GLU A 192 -0.76 16.37 -9.98
N THR A 193 -1.88 15.72 -9.66
CA THR A 193 -2.12 14.31 -9.98
C THR A 193 -2.32 14.08 -11.48
N VAL A 194 -3.01 14.98 -12.18
CA VAL A 194 -3.19 14.93 -13.65
C VAL A 194 -1.85 15.07 -14.37
N GLN A 195 -0.92 15.89 -13.88
CA GLN A 195 0.42 15.99 -14.49
C GLN A 195 1.20 14.66 -14.41
N VAL A 196 0.99 13.88 -13.34
CA VAL A 196 1.59 12.54 -13.21
C VAL A 196 1.01 11.60 -14.26
N ILE A 197 -0.31 11.55 -14.39
CA ILE A 197 -1.00 10.75 -15.43
C ILE A 197 -0.53 11.15 -16.82
N LYS A 198 -0.45 12.45 -17.08
CA LYS A 198 0.04 13.00 -18.35
C LYS A 198 1.45 12.51 -18.68
N ALA A 199 2.37 12.56 -17.71
CA ALA A 199 3.75 12.13 -17.90
C ALA A 199 3.85 10.60 -18.14
N LEU A 200 3.06 9.79 -17.44
CA LEU A 200 2.97 8.34 -17.67
C LEU A 200 2.40 8.05 -19.06
N ALA A 201 1.32 8.71 -19.44
CA ALA A 201 0.70 8.60 -20.76
C ALA A 201 1.69 9.00 -21.87
N ASP A 202 2.35 10.16 -21.74
CA ASP A 202 3.36 10.65 -22.68
C ASP A 202 4.51 9.64 -22.88
N ARG A 203 5.03 9.08 -21.78
CA ARG A 203 6.19 8.16 -21.83
C ARG A 203 5.86 6.84 -22.52
N TYR A 204 4.69 6.27 -22.25
CA TYR A 204 4.32 4.93 -22.71
C TYR A 204 3.37 4.92 -23.91
N ALA A 205 3.01 6.09 -24.47
CA ALA A 205 2.06 6.24 -25.57
C ALA A 205 2.35 5.35 -26.79
N SER A 206 3.62 5.11 -27.10
CA SER A 206 4.05 4.32 -28.26
C SER A 206 4.25 2.82 -27.95
N ARG A 207 4.13 2.40 -26.68
CA ARG A 207 4.31 1.00 -26.29
C ARG A 207 3.11 0.17 -26.71
N LYS A 208 3.33 -0.84 -27.55
CA LYS A 208 2.28 -1.76 -28.03
C LYS A 208 1.67 -2.58 -26.89
N SER A 209 2.47 -2.93 -25.90
CA SER A 209 2.03 -3.64 -24.69
C SER A 209 1.16 -2.81 -23.75
N LEU A 210 1.08 -1.47 -23.91
CA LEU A 210 0.19 -0.64 -23.08
C LEU A 210 -1.27 -1.05 -23.31
N LEU A 211 -1.92 -1.52 -22.25
CA LEU A 211 -3.33 -1.91 -22.27
C LEU A 211 -4.21 -0.80 -21.73
N ALA A 212 -3.82 -0.26 -20.59
CA ALA A 212 -4.61 0.74 -19.89
C ALA A 212 -3.75 1.58 -18.96
N ILE A 213 -4.29 2.75 -18.60
CA ILE A 213 -3.80 3.57 -17.49
C ILE A 213 -4.95 3.70 -16.48
N GLU A 214 -4.71 3.24 -15.27
CA GLU A 214 -5.57 3.47 -14.13
C GLU A 214 -5.23 4.78 -13.43
N LEU A 215 -6.25 5.62 -13.30
CA LEU A 215 -6.06 7.01 -12.92
C LEU A 215 -5.73 7.18 -11.43
N LEU A 216 -6.27 6.34 -10.55
CA LEU A 216 -6.04 6.43 -9.11
C LEU A 216 -6.54 5.18 -8.41
N ASN A 217 -5.67 4.52 -7.66
CA ASN A 217 -6.05 3.37 -6.84
C ASN A 217 -6.86 3.78 -5.59
N GLU A 218 -7.95 3.07 -5.33
CA GLU A 218 -8.66 3.02 -4.03
C GLU A 218 -8.88 4.36 -3.30
N PRO A 219 -9.45 5.41 -3.92
CA PRO A 219 -9.83 6.62 -3.19
C PRO A 219 -10.83 6.31 -2.05
N TRP A 220 -10.65 6.88 -0.86
CA TRP A 220 -11.46 6.51 0.31
C TRP A 220 -12.65 7.45 0.55
N ALA A 221 -13.86 6.90 0.62
CA ALA A 221 -15.07 7.65 0.95
C ALA A 221 -15.30 7.74 2.49
N PRO A 222 -15.89 8.85 2.99
CA PRO A 222 -16.30 10.05 2.25
C PRO A 222 -15.20 11.11 2.08
N GLN A 223 -14.00 10.90 2.63
CA GLN A 223 -12.91 11.89 2.64
C GLN A 223 -12.58 12.39 1.23
N VAL A 224 -12.52 11.48 0.26
CA VAL A 224 -12.52 11.83 -1.15
C VAL A 224 -13.97 11.94 -1.63
N GLY A 225 -14.45 13.16 -1.87
CA GLY A 225 -15.80 13.42 -2.38
C GLY A 225 -16.00 12.93 -3.81
N LEU A 226 -17.21 12.44 -4.14
CA LEU A 226 -17.52 11.88 -5.45
C LEU A 226 -17.37 12.91 -6.58
N ASP A 227 -17.81 14.15 -6.36
CA ASP A 227 -17.70 15.21 -7.35
C ASP A 227 -16.24 15.59 -7.63
N THR A 228 -15.42 15.70 -6.58
CA THR A 228 -13.96 15.88 -6.69
C THR A 228 -13.33 14.75 -7.49
N LEU A 229 -13.70 13.50 -7.21
CA LEU A 229 -13.18 12.35 -7.92
C LEU A 229 -13.61 12.36 -9.41
N LYS A 230 -14.86 12.67 -9.72
CA LYS A 230 -15.36 12.79 -11.10
C LYS A 230 -14.68 13.93 -11.87
N LYS A 231 -14.40 15.08 -11.22
CA LYS A 231 -13.59 16.16 -11.82
C LYS A 231 -12.20 15.64 -12.20
N TYR A 232 -11.53 14.94 -11.28
CA TYR A 232 -10.22 14.36 -11.52
C TYR A 232 -10.25 13.32 -12.65
N TYR A 233 -11.16 12.35 -12.61
CA TYR A 233 -11.26 11.30 -13.62
C TYR A 233 -11.54 11.84 -15.02
N ARG A 234 -12.37 12.89 -15.16
CA ARG A 234 -12.56 13.55 -16.45
C ARG A 234 -11.26 14.19 -16.95
N ALA A 235 -10.54 14.91 -16.09
CA ALA A 235 -9.28 15.56 -16.46
C ALA A 235 -8.17 14.55 -16.80
N GLY A 236 -8.05 13.48 -16.00
CA GLY A 236 -7.14 12.37 -16.24
C GLY A 236 -7.44 11.63 -17.54
N TYR A 237 -8.73 11.34 -17.81
CA TYR A 237 -9.15 10.73 -19.08
C TYR A 237 -8.75 11.57 -20.29
N ILE A 238 -9.09 12.87 -20.27
CA ILE A 238 -8.72 13.80 -21.36
C ILE A 238 -7.20 13.79 -21.54
N SER A 239 -6.44 13.88 -20.44
CA SER A 239 -4.98 13.86 -20.50
C SER A 239 -4.43 12.57 -21.09
N VAL A 240 -5.00 11.39 -20.80
CA VAL A 240 -4.54 10.13 -21.42
C VAL A 240 -4.86 10.14 -22.92
N LYS A 241 -6.07 10.53 -23.32
CA LYS A 241 -6.50 10.51 -24.73
C LYS A 241 -5.78 11.56 -25.60
N GLU A 242 -5.33 12.67 -25.02
CA GLU A 242 -4.49 13.65 -25.73
C GLU A 242 -3.08 13.12 -26.00
N ARG A 243 -2.54 12.26 -25.13
CA ARG A 243 -1.14 11.78 -25.21
C ARG A 243 -1.00 10.41 -25.85
N VAL A 244 -2.00 9.56 -25.70
CA VAL A 244 -2.03 8.20 -26.27
C VAL A 244 -2.99 8.17 -27.45
N HIS A 245 -2.45 8.27 -28.66
CA HIS A 245 -3.24 8.25 -29.89
C HIS A 245 -3.69 6.85 -30.31
N ASN A 246 -3.19 5.79 -29.66
CA ASN A 246 -3.70 4.44 -29.86
C ASN A 246 -5.12 4.34 -29.28
N PRO A 247 -6.18 4.20 -30.12
CA PRO A 247 -7.55 4.19 -29.64
C PRO A 247 -7.84 2.98 -28.74
N ASP A 248 -7.08 1.89 -28.86
CA ASP A 248 -7.31 0.63 -28.13
C ASP A 248 -6.80 0.65 -26.68
N VAL A 249 -6.18 1.75 -26.23
CA VAL A 249 -5.73 1.91 -24.84
C VAL A 249 -6.89 2.38 -23.97
N TYR A 250 -7.17 1.63 -22.90
CA TYR A 250 -8.24 1.89 -21.95
C TYR A 250 -7.82 2.90 -20.88
N VAL A 251 -8.81 3.55 -20.27
CA VAL A 251 -8.63 4.35 -19.05
C VAL A 251 -9.44 3.69 -17.94
N ILE A 252 -8.79 3.36 -16.83
CA ILE A 252 -9.42 2.70 -15.69
C ILE A 252 -9.68 3.72 -14.58
N MET A 253 -10.84 3.61 -13.96
CA MET A 253 -11.31 4.43 -12.85
C MET A 253 -11.67 3.54 -11.67
N SER A 254 -10.87 3.53 -10.60
CA SER A 254 -11.20 2.80 -9.38
C SER A 254 -12.46 3.35 -8.72
N ASN A 255 -13.34 2.45 -8.28
CA ASN A 255 -14.37 2.81 -7.32
C ASN A 255 -13.75 3.31 -6.01
N ARG A 256 -14.51 4.13 -5.27
CA ARG A 256 -14.10 4.49 -3.92
C ARG A 256 -14.24 3.30 -2.98
N LEU A 257 -13.26 3.15 -2.10
CA LEU A 257 -13.42 2.32 -0.91
C LEU A 257 -14.47 2.93 0.02
N ASN A 258 -15.12 2.07 0.81
CA ASN A 258 -16.08 2.48 1.84
C ASN A 258 -17.31 3.27 1.32
N THR A 259 -17.63 3.18 0.02
CA THR A 259 -18.88 3.73 -0.51
C THR A 259 -20.08 2.85 -0.16
N ARG A 260 -21.26 3.48 -0.01
CA ARG A 260 -22.54 2.78 0.17
C ARG A 260 -23.18 2.37 -1.16
N ASP A 261 -22.80 3.04 -2.24
CA ASP A 261 -23.29 2.77 -3.59
C ASP A 261 -22.12 2.30 -4.46
N PRO A 262 -21.97 0.98 -4.70
CA PRO A 262 -20.92 0.48 -5.57
C PRO A 262 -21.12 0.89 -7.03
N THR A 263 -22.30 1.40 -7.42
CA THR A 263 -22.59 1.82 -8.80
C THR A 263 -22.37 3.30 -9.07
N GLU A 264 -21.81 4.05 -8.12
CA GLU A 264 -21.70 5.52 -8.14
C GLU A 264 -20.91 6.12 -9.34
N LEU A 265 -20.10 5.29 -10.01
CA LEU A 265 -19.33 5.62 -11.21
C LEU A 265 -19.91 5.07 -12.53
N VAL A 266 -20.92 4.18 -12.50
CA VAL A 266 -21.43 3.46 -13.69
C VAL A 266 -21.88 4.43 -14.78
N ASP A 267 -22.76 5.36 -14.45
CA ASP A 267 -23.28 6.34 -15.43
C ASP A 267 -22.18 7.29 -15.89
N PHE A 268 -21.30 7.70 -14.97
CA PHE A 268 -20.21 8.62 -15.28
C PHE A 268 -19.19 8.01 -16.24
N ALA A 269 -18.69 6.81 -15.94
CA ALA A 269 -17.71 6.11 -16.77
C ALA A 269 -18.27 5.77 -18.16
N SER A 270 -19.58 5.50 -18.25
CA SER A 270 -20.26 5.20 -19.52
C SER A 270 -20.33 6.41 -20.48
N THR A 271 -20.04 7.63 -20.01
CA THR A 271 -19.92 8.80 -20.90
C THR A 271 -18.61 8.86 -21.68
N PHE A 272 -17.67 7.93 -21.41
CA PHE A 272 -16.34 7.91 -21.99
C PHE A 272 -16.11 6.66 -22.84
N HIS A 273 -15.45 6.81 -23.99
CA HIS A 273 -15.04 5.68 -24.83
C HIS A 273 -13.83 4.94 -24.23
N HIS A 274 -13.85 3.61 -24.30
CA HIS A 274 -12.80 2.73 -23.75
C HIS A 274 -12.45 3.05 -22.28
N CYS A 275 -13.50 3.22 -21.47
CA CYS A 275 -13.39 3.36 -20.03
C CYS A 275 -13.67 2.03 -19.33
N VAL A 276 -13.04 1.84 -18.17
CA VAL A 276 -13.18 0.67 -17.31
C VAL A 276 -13.39 1.15 -15.88
N ILE A 277 -14.27 0.48 -15.14
CA ILE A 277 -14.43 0.66 -13.69
C ILE A 277 -13.66 -0.47 -13.00
N ASP A 278 -12.78 -0.12 -12.08
CA ASP A 278 -12.10 -1.09 -11.21
C ASP A 278 -12.83 -1.25 -9.87
N VAL A 279 -12.94 -2.48 -9.41
CA VAL A 279 -13.46 -2.86 -8.10
C VAL A 279 -12.57 -3.89 -7.42
N HIS A 280 -12.30 -3.68 -6.14
CA HIS A 280 -11.45 -4.54 -5.34
C HIS A 280 -12.28 -5.36 -4.37
N TYR A 281 -12.14 -6.69 -4.44
CA TYR A 281 -12.95 -7.64 -3.69
C TYR A 281 -12.12 -8.47 -2.72
N TYR A 282 -12.14 -8.03 -1.47
CA TYR A 282 -11.60 -8.75 -0.33
C TYR A 282 -12.72 -9.25 0.59
N ASN A 283 -12.58 -10.46 1.13
CA ASN A 283 -13.43 -10.98 2.21
C ASN A 283 -12.82 -10.76 3.60
N LEU A 284 -11.64 -10.12 3.68
CA LEU A 284 -10.89 -9.90 4.92
C LEU A 284 -11.31 -8.66 5.69
N TYR A 285 -11.61 -7.59 4.98
CA TYR A 285 -11.75 -6.26 5.58
C TYR A 285 -13.19 -5.91 5.93
N ASP A 286 -14.14 -6.77 5.55
CA ASP A 286 -15.50 -6.68 6.02
C ASP A 286 -15.55 -7.14 7.50
N SER A 287 -16.18 -6.32 8.33
CA SER A 287 -16.29 -6.50 9.78
C SER A 287 -17.42 -7.44 10.17
N SER A 288 -18.16 -7.97 9.20
CA SER A 288 -19.20 -8.95 9.46
C SER A 288 -18.61 -10.23 10.08
N SER A 289 -19.26 -10.72 11.14
CA SER A 289 -19.04 -12.04 11.72
C SER A 289 -19.35 -13.20 10.75
N SER A 290 -19.64 -12.90 9.49
CA SER A 290 -19.96 -13.86 8.45
C SER A 290 -18.72 -14.52 7.84
N PHE A 291 -17.49 -14.05 8.01
CA PHE A 291 -16.35 -14.65 7.29
C PHE A 291 -15.55 -15.70 8.07
N ASN A 292 -16.12 -16.27 9.13
CA ASN A 292 -15.44 -17.24 10.01
C ASN A 292 -15.54 -18.71 9.56
N THR A 293 -16.24 -19.02 8.47
CA THR A 293 -16.31 -20.38 7.92
C THR A 293 -16.10 -20.39 6.41
N VAL A 294 -15.65 -21.53 5.89
CA VAL A 294 -15.45 -21.77 4.45
C VAL A 294 -16.74 -21.46 3.67
N GLU A 295 -17.86 -22.06 4.09
CA GLU A 295 -19.14 -21.92 3.37
C GLU A 295 -19.67 -20.50 3.36
N LYS A 296 -19.48 -19.72 4.44
CA LYS A 296 -19.94 -18.33 4.43
C LYS A 296 -19.09 -17.46 3.50
N ASN A 297 -17.77 -17.69 3.43
CA ASN A 297 -16.90 -17.00 2.46
C ASN A 297 -17.31 -17.31 1.02
N ILE A 298 -17.51 -18.59 0.71
CA ILE A 298 -17.96 -19.06 -0.61
C ILE A 298 -19.32 -18.49 -0.98
N ASN A 299 -20.31 -18.60 -0.07
CA ASN A 299 -21.67 -18.13 -0.32
C ASN A 299 -21.73 -16.61 -0.53
N PHE A 300 -20.92 -15.84 0.20
CA PHE A 300 -20.85 -14.39 0.00
C PHE A 300 -20.35 -14.03 -1.40
N VAL A 301 -19.38 -14.78 -1.95
CA VAL A 301 -18.91 -14.56 -3.33
C VAL A 301 -20.02 -14.91 -4.32
N LYS A 302 -20.65 -16.09 -4.17
CA LYS A 302 -21.72 -16.56 -5.07
C LYS A 302 -22.97 -15.68 -5.07
N THR A 303 -23.24 -14.97 -3.98
CA THR A 303 -24.45 -14.17 -3.83
C THR A 303 -24.14 -12.68 -3.90
N THR A 304 -23.53 -12.12 -2.86
CA THR A 304 -23.29 -10.69 -2.73
C THR A 304 -22.34 -10.17 -3.80
N ARG A 305 -21.13 -10.76 -3.95
CA ARG A 305 -20.16 -10.29 -4.94
C ARG A 305 -20.63 -10.50 -6.37
N ALA A 306 -21.26 -11.64 -6.67
CA ALA A 306 -21.86 -11.89 -7.98
C ALA A 306 -22.93 -10.83 -8.33
N SER A 307 -23.81 -10.49 -7.39
CA SER A 307 -24.83 -9.45 -7.58
C SER A 307 -24.21 -8.06 -7.76
N GLN A 308 -23.19 -7.71 -6.96
CA GLN A 308 -22.45 -6.45 -7.08
C GLN A 308 -21.74 -6.34 -8.42
N LEU A 309 -21.04 -7.39 -8.87
CA LEU A 309 -20.35 -7.39 -10.15
C LEU A 309 -21.36 -7.24 -11.30
N LYS A 310 -22.48 -7.96 -11.24
CA LYS A 310 -23.55 -7.87 -12.24
C LYS A 310 -24.20 -6.49 -12.28
N SER A 311 -24.31 -5.78 -11.14
CA SER A 311 -24.92 -4.45 -11.11
C SER A 311 -24.04 -3.37 -11.76
N LEU A 312 -22.72 -3.59 -11.81
CA LEU A 312 -21.78 -2.70 -12.50
C LEU A 312 -21.83 -2.86 -14.03
N MET A 313 -22.09 -4.07 -14.51
CA MET A 313 -22.13 -4.37 -15.95
C MET A 313 -23.46 -3.92 -16.58
N ARG A 314 -23.43 -2.84 -17.37
CA ARG A 314 -24.58 -2.32 -18.12
C ARG A 314 -24.40 -2.53 -19.62
N ALA A 315 -25.51 -2.74 -20.33
CA ALA A 315 -25.50 -2.75 -21.79
C ALA A 315 -24.97 -1.40 -22.31
N ASN A 316 -23.97 -1.44 -23.20
CA ASN A 316 -23.26 -0.26 -23.70
C ASN A 316 -22.58 0.60 -22.61
N GLY A 317 -22.38 0.07 -21.41
CA GLY A 317 -21.68 0.75 -20.32
C GLY A 317 -20.15 0.58 -20.41
N ALA A 318 -19.45 1.25 -19.50
CA ALA A 318 -18.03 1.00 -19.27
C ALA A 318 -17.76 -0.48 -18.96
N ARG A 319 -16.57 -0.97 -19.30
CA ARG A 319 -16.17 -2.32 -18.90
C ARG A 319 -15.89 -2.36 -17.40
N VAL A 320 -15.86 -3.55 -16.82
CA VAL A 320 -15.63 -3.75 -15.38
C VAL A 320 -14.44 -4.68 -15.20
N PHE A 321 -13.50 -4.26 -14.35
CA PHE A 321 -12.30 -4.99 -13.97
C PHE A 321 -12.39 -5.34 -12.49
N VAL A 322 -12.04 -6.57 -12.12
CA VAL A 322 -11.79 -6.94 -10.73
C VAL A 322 -10.28 -6.89 -10.50
N GLY A 323 -9.76 -5.69 -10.25
CA GLY A 323 -8.32 -5.41 -10.25
C GLY A 323 -7.56 -5.97 -9.06
N GLU A 324 -8.26 -6.21 -7.94
CA GLU A 324 -7.66 -6.85 -6.79
C GLU A 324 -8.61 -7.84 -6.11
N TRP A 325 -8.08 -9.02 -5.83
CA TRP A 325 -8.66 -10.04 -4.95
C TRP A 325 -7.58 -11.02 -4.50
N THR A 326 -7.87 -11.78 -3.44
CA THR A 326 -6.99 -12.80 -2.87
C THR A 326 -7.81 -13.99 -2.34
N THR A 327 -7.13 -15.11 -2.11
CA THR A 327 -7.64 -16.28 -1.38
C THR A 327 -7.38 -16.22 0.13
N GLU A 328 -6.75 -15.15 0.61
CA GLU A 328 -6.59 -14.93 2.05
C GLU A 328 -7.94 -14.74 2.75
N TRP A 329 -8.07 -15.35 3.93
CA TRP A 329 -9.32 -15.36 4.70
C TRP A 329 -9.06 -15.49 6.21
N LYS A 330 -10.10 -15.29 7.02
CA LYS A 330 -10.01 -15.42 8.49
C LYS A 330 -10.38 -16.81 9.01
N VAL A 331 -10.54 -17.81 8.13
CA VAL A 331 -10.93 -19.15 8.53
C VAL A 331 -9.72 -19.90 9.07
N GLU A 332 -9.82 -20.45 10.28
CA GLU A 332 -8.75 -21.21 10.93
C GLU A 332 -8.81 -22.70 10.55
N ASN A 333 -7.67 -23.40 10.67
CA ASN A 333 -7.54 -24.86 10.48
C ASN A 333 -8.07 -25.38 9.14
N THR A 334 -7.90 -24.62 8.06
CA THR A 334 -8.40 -24.98 6.72
C THR A 334 -7.46 -25.90 5.98
N LYS A 335 -8.02 -26.80 5.16
CA LYS A 335 -7.24 -27.61 4.22
C LYS A 335 -7.06 -26.89 2.88
N ASP A 336 -6.08 -27.32 2.10
CA ASP A 336 -5.85 -26.77 0.76
C ASP A 336 -7.06 -26.97 -0.16
N GLU A 337 -7.84 -28.05 0.01
CA GLU A 337 -9.07 -28.27 -0.77
C GLU A 337 -10.13 -27.21 -0.51
N ASP A 338 -10.24 -26.71 0.73
CA ASP A 338 -11.20 -25.65 1.06
C ASP A 338 -10.79 -24.33 0.39
N ARG A 339 -9.49 -24.02 0.40
CA ARG A 339 -8.95 -22.84 -0.27
C ARG A 339 -9.09 -22.94 -1.78
N LYS A 340 -8.89 -24.13 -2.35
CA LYS A 340 -9.15 -24.41 -3.76
C LYS A 340 -10.62 -24.14 -4.13
N ARG A 341 -11.57 -24.67 -3.35
CA ARG A 341 -13.01 -24.41 -3.55
C ARG A 341 -13.35 -22.92 -3.51
N PHE A 342 -12.71 -22.17 -2.61
CA PHE A 342 -12.89 -20.73 -2.53
C PHE A 342 -12.32 -20.00 -3.74
N ALA A 343 -11.09 -20.33 -4.14
CA ALA A 343 -10.43 -19.80 -5.31
C ALA A 343 -11.23 -20.07 -6.59
N ASP A 344 -11.70 -21.30 -6.79
CA ASP A 344 -12.47 -21.71 -7.97
C ASP A 344 -13.76 -20.87 -8.10
N VAL A 345 -14.45 -20.62 -6.99
CA VAL A 345 -15.67 -19.78 -6.96
C VAL A 345 -15.35 -18.31 -7.22
N GLN A 346 -14.25 -17.78 -6.68
CA GLN A 346 -13.81 -16.42 -6.98
C GLN A 346 -13.46 -16.28 -8.47
N MET A 347 -12.72 -17.23 -9.04
CA MET A 347 -12.35 -17.20 -10.46
C MET A 347 -13.56 -17.36 -11.39
N ASP A 348 -14.55 -18.18 -11.03
CA ASP A 348 -15.80 -18.33 -11.79
C ASP A 348 -16.63 -17.04 -11.79
N ILE A 349 -16.78 -16.39 -10.63
CA ILE A 349 -17.56 -15.16 -10.52
C ILE A 349 -16.79 -13.96 -11.08
N TYR A 350 -15.54 -13.75 -10.68
CA TYR A 350 -14.72 -12.61 -11.11
C TYR A 350 -14.29 -12.75 -12.57
N GLY A 351 -14.21 -13.97 -13.10
CA GLY A 351 -14.02 -14.26 -14.53
C GLY A 351 -15.13 -13.73 -15.42
N GLN A 352 -16.31 -13.41 -14.87
CA GLN A 352 -17.42 -12.79 -15.61
C GLN A 352 -17.24 -11.28 -15.80
N ALA A 353 -16.25 -10.66 -15.14
CA ALA A 353 -15.95 -9.24 -15.32
C ALA A 353 -15.53 -8.95 -16.77
N SER A 354 -16.12 -7.92 -17.38
CA SER A 354 -15.97 -7.66 -18.82
C SER A 354 -14.59 -7.16 -19.25
N PHE A 355 -13.70 -6.85 -18.31
CA PHE A 355 -12.28 -6.54 -18.53
C PHE A 355 -11.33 -7.58 -17.90
N GLY A 356 -11.87 -8.62 -17.26
CA GLY A 356 -11.10 -9.65 -16.55
C GLY A 356 -10.83 -9.32 -15.08
N TRP A 357 -9.80 -9.97 -14.52
CA TRP A 357 -9.41 -9.84 -13.12
C TRP A 357 -7.89 -9.88 -12.96
N ALA A 358 -7.40 -9.34 -11.85
CA ALA A 358 -6.00 -9.47 -11.43
C ALA A 358 -5.91 -9.93 -9.97
N TYR A 359 -5.05 -10.93 -9.73
CA TYR A 359 -4.81 -11.48 -8.40
C TYR A 359 -3.79 -10.64 -7.65
N TRP A 360 -4.11 -10.24 -6.41
CA TRP A 360 -3.16 -9.57 -5.53
C TRP A 360 -2.48 -10.60 -4.60
N THR A 361 -1.23 -10.98 -4.83
CA THR A 361 -0.24 -10.52 -5.83
C THR A 361 0.50 -11.69 -6.48
N TYR A 362 1.34 -11.45 -7.49
CA TYR A 362 2.09 -12.52 -8.17
C TYR A 362 3.01 -13.30 -7.21
N LYS A 363 3.71 -12.59 -6.32
CA LYS A 363 4.62 -13.20 -5.34
C LYS A 363 4.56 -12.47 -4.01
N ASN A 364 4.37 -13.23 -2.94
CA ASN A 364 4.39 -12.72 -1.57
C ASN A 364 5.11 -13.71 -0.64
N HIS A 365 5.48 -13.27 0.56
CA HIS A 365 5.99 -14.17 1.60
C HIS A 365 4.87 -15.03 2.21
N TYR A 366 3.64 -14.51 2.25
CA TYR A 366 2.46 -15.25 2.69
C TYR A 366 1.85 -16.00 1.51
N ALA A 367 1.76 -17.33 1.61
CA ALA A 367 1.33 -18.20 0.51
C ALA A 367 -0.07 -17.84 -0.04
N SER A 368 -1.02 -17.46 0.83
CA SER A 368 -2.37 -17.03 0.42
C SER A 368 -2.41 -15.73 -0.37
N TRP A 369 -1.33 -14.96 -0.39
CA TRP A 369 -1.19 -13.71 -1.15
C TRP A 369 -0.25 -13.88 -2.36
N SER A 370 0.23 -15.10 -2.61
CA SER A 370 1.26 -15.40 -3.62
C SER A 370 0.65 -16.27 -4.70
N MET A 371 0.20 -15.67 -5.80
CA MET A 371 -0.40 -16.38 -6.94
C MET A 371 0.54 -17.48 -7.47
N LYS A 372 1.85 -17.20 -7.51
CA LYS A 372 2.86 -18.19 -7.88
C LYS A 372 2.79 -19.44 -7.00
N ASP A 373 2.77 -19.27 -5.68
CA ASP A 373 2.75 -20.41 -4.75
C ASP A 373 1.40 -21.14 -4.83
N LEU A 374 0.29 -20.43 -5.06
CA LEU A 374 -1.02 -21.05 -5.26
C LEU A 374 -1.11 -21.87 -6.55
N ILE A 375 -0.44 -21.45 -7.62
CA ILE A 375 -0.33 -22.22 -8.87
C ILE A 375 0.56 -23.44 -8.65
N GLU A 376 1.74 -23.26 -8.04
CA GLU A 376 2.70 -24.35 -7.80
C GLU A 376 2.12 -25.46 -6.90
N ASN A 377 1.24 -25.09 -5.96
CA ASN A 377 0.54 -26.03 -5.08
C ASN A 377 -0.81 -26.52 -5.66
N GLY A 378 -1.16 -26.17 -6.91
CA GLY A 378 -2.38 -26.64 -7.56
C GLY A 378 -3.70 -26.11 -6.95
N ILE A 379 -3.63 -25.05 -6.15
CA ILE A 379 -4.79 -24.39 -5.56
C ILE A 379 -5.51 -23.57 -6.63
N ILE A 380 -4.78 -22.74 -7.38
CA ILE A 380 -5.30 -21.97 -8.51
C ILE A 380 -4.80 -22.57 -9.83
N SER A 381 -5.69 -22.65 -10.82
CA SER A 381 -5.34 -23.01 -12.20
C SER A 381 -5.68 -21.85 -13.12
N VAL A 382 -4.67 -21.23 -13.73
CA VAL A 382 -4.90 -20.20 -14.76
C VAL A 382 -5.17 -20.90 -16.09
N PRO A 383 -6.24 -20.56 -16.82
CA PRO A 383 -6.50 -21.09 -18.15
C PRO A 383 -5.27 -20.86 -19.05
N GLN A 384 -4.84 -21.89 -19.77
CA GLN A 384 -3.90 -21.72 -20.87
C GLN A 384 -4.71 -21.22 -22.06
N ASN A 385 -4.50 -19.97 -22.46
CA ASN A 385 -5.06 -19.40 -23.68
C ASN A 385 -4.36 -19.94 -24.92
#